data_AF-A0A5S6QHG8-F1
#
_entry.id   AF-A0A5S6QHG8-F1
#
_cell.length_a   1.000
_cell.length_b   1.000
_cell.length_c   1.000
_cell.angle_alpha   90.00
_cell.angle_beta   90.00
_cell.angle_gamma   90.00
#
_symmetry.space_group_name_H-M   'P 1'
#
loop_
_entity.id
_entity.type
_entity.pdbx_description
1 polymer ?
#
loop_
_entity_poly.entity_id
_entity_poly.type
_entity_poly.pdbx_seq_one_letter_code
_entity_poly.pdbx_strand_id
1 'polypeptide(L)'
;MFYDPNVDLIDLPPYRRRPNQHFVLFLMETPPQAPKIAFTYLSRHFYTLTMSYRKGSDIFSPFGYIQLRDKPLNTHYSAWKSIALSKLKAAVWMVTSCNTTSRRENYVTLLKQYMEVDAYGKCGDLKCKKEEIAYMKEEPCKQMLKKNYKFYLDFENSVCKDFVTEVFNRLDSHLVPVVVKRSFVEPFLPKGSFIAADDFKGSKELADYLNYLNRNWTAYTEYYKWKDFYEVVQFPKGIHMGTCQLCTKLVTDGFSATIRPSKSAVDVKSWFTDQGECVKDFGDFLTKRKNGIHRIMQEGATGSHGTLRQMN
;
A
#
# COMPACT_ATOMS: atom_id res chain seq x y z
N MET A 1 -0.08 -9.23 23.01
CA MET A 1 0.21 -8.88 21.60
C MET A 1 1.54 -8.14 21.59
N PHE A 2 2.42 -8.44 20.64
CA PHE A 2 3.77 -7.88 20.58
C PHE A 2 3.90 -7.08 19.30
N TYR A 3 4.02 -5.75 19.41
CA TYR A 3 4.42 -4.95 18.26
C TYR A 3 5.93 -5.03 18.12
N ASP A 4 6.40 -5.87 17.21
CA ASP A 4 7.81 -6.30 17.13
C ASP A 4 8.83 -5.15 17.15
N PRO A 5 8.60 -3.99 16.49
CA PRO A 5 9.52 -2.85 16.56
C PRO A 5 9.78 -2.28 17.97
N ASN A 6 8.89 -2.56 18.92
CA ASN A 6 9.00 -2.08 20.30
C ASN A 6 9.32 -3.22 21.29
N VAL A 7 9.65 -4.42 20.80
CA VAL A 7 9.97 -5.56 21.66
C VAL A 7 11.41 -5.42 22.19
N ASP A 8 11.53 -5.34 23.51
CA ASP A 8 12.80 -5.52 24.23
C ASP A 8 12.95 -6.99 24.64
N LEU A 9 14.08 -7.60 24.29
CA LEU A 9 14.38 -9.00 24.64
C LEU A 9 14.61 -9.20 26.14
N ILE A 10 14.94 -8.15 26.88
CA ILE A 10 15.21 -8.19 28.31
C ILE A 10 13.90 -8.08 29.13
N ASP A 11 12.85 -7.49 28.55
CA ASP A 11 11.53 -7.31 29.16
C ASP A 11 10.46 -8.23 28.54
N LEU A 12 10.86 -9.45 28.17
CA LEU A 12 9.92 -10.43 27.66
C LEU A 12 9.12 -11.08 28.81
N PRO A 13 7.82 -11.39 28.58
CA PRO A 13 7.11 -12.28 29.48
C PRO A 13 7.80 -13.66 29.52
N PRO A 14 7.48 -14.51 30.51
CA PRO A 14 8.11 -15.81 30.65
C PRO A 14 8.17 -16.56 29.32
N TYR A 15 9.37 -17.03 28.95
CA TYR A 15 9.62 -17.71 27.67
C TYR A 15 8.66 -18.88 27.44
N ARG A 16 8.24 -19.55 28.52
CA ARG A 16 7.19 -20.56 28.49
C ARG A 16 5.81 -19.93 28.71
N ARG A 17 5.14 -19.65 27.60
CA ARG A 17 3.71 -19.26 27.55
C ARG A 17 2.81 -20.29 28.25
N ARG A 18 1.75 -19.84 28.91
CA ARG A 18 0.71 -20.76 29.44
C ARG A 18 0.04 -21.52 28.29
N PRO A 19 -0.33 -22.81 28.44
CA PRO A 19 -0.85 -23.60 27.32
C PRO A 19 -2.02 -22.96 26.58
N ASN A 20 -2.93 -22.28 27.30
CA ASN A 20 -4.14 -21.63 26.77
C ASN A 20 -3.99 -20.13 26.42
N GLN A 21 -2.78 -19.57 26.46
CA GLN A 21 -2.55 -18.14 26.20
C GLN A 21 -2.10 -17.89 24.76
N HIS A 22 -2.47 -16.78 24.12
CA HIS A 22 -1.89 -16.41 22.82
C HIS A 22 -0.72 -15.42 22.97
N PHE A 23 0.37 -15.70 22.27
CA PHE A 23 1.37 -14.69 21.90
C PHE A 23 1.16 -14.33 20.43
N VAL A 24 0.87 -13.06 20.14
CA VAL A 24 0.49 -12.59 18.80
C VAL A 24 1.57 -11.66 18.29
N LEU A 25 2.20 -12.02 17.17
CA LEU A 25 3.08 -11.11 16.42
C LEU A 25 2.19 -10.04 15.77
N PHE A 26 2.40 -8.78 16.09
CA PHE A 26 1.81 -7.65 15.38
C PHE A 26 2.90 -6.89 14.65
N LEU A 27 2.85 -6.86 13.32
CA LEU A 27 3.88 -6.23 12.50
C LEU A 27 3.28 -5.52 11.29
N MET A 28 3.50 -4.20 11.24
CA MET A 28 3.02 -3.33 10.16
C MET A 28 4.17 -2.79 9.29
N GLU A 29 5.42 -3.14 9.61
CA GLU A 29 6.60 -2.81 8.82
C GLU A 29 6.82 -3.84 7.70
N THR A 30 7.46 -3.43 6.61
CA THR A 30 7.79 -4.34 5.51
C THR A 30 8.94 -5.31 5.84
N PRO A 31 9.11 -6.44 5.14
CA PRO A 31 10.24 -7.35 5.37
C PRO A 31 11.62 -6.67 5.38
N PRO A 32 11.94 -5.71 4.48
CA PRO A 32 13.21 -4.99 4.54
C PRO A 32 13.37 -4.06 5.76
N GLN A 33 12.27 -3.71 6.42
CA GLN A 33 12.19 -2.80 7.58
C GLN A 33 11.88 -3.53 8.89
N ALA A 34 11.62 -4.84 8.83
CA ALA A 34 11.36 -5.64 10.01
C ALA A 34 12.56 -5.56 10.99
N PRO A 35 12.32 -5.37 12.29
CA PRO A 35 13.37 -5.35 13.30
C PRO A 35 14.21 -6.62 13.21
N LYS A 36 15.53 -6.52 13.13
CA LYS A 36 16.37 -7.71 12.89
C LYS A 36 16.57 -8.56 14.16
N ILE A 37 16.61 -7.94 15.32
CA ILE A 37 17.01 -8.60 16.57
C ILE A 37 15.84 -9.40 17.14
N ALA A 38 14.79 -8.73 17.64
CA ALA A 38 13.63 -9.38 18.27
C ALA A 38 13.00 -10.43 17.35
N PHE A 39 12.74 -10.04 16.10
CA PHE A 39 12.19 -10.93 15.08
C PHE A 39 13.01 -12.20 14.84
N THR A 40 14.35 -12.13 14.86
CA THR A 40 15.21 -13.31 14.66
C THR A 40 15.17 -14.22 15.87
N TYR A 41 15.32 -13.68 17.08
CA TYR A 41 15.33 -14.47 18.33
C TYR A 41 13.98 -15.11 18.65
N LEU A 42 12.88 -14.45 18.28
CA LEU A 42 11.51 -14.90 18.56
C LEU A 42 10.85 -15.59 17.36
N SER A 43 11.61 -15.81 16.27
CA SER A 43 11.09 -16.28 14.98
C SER A 43 10.36 -17.62 15.05
N ARG A 44 10.77 -18.52 15.95
CA ARG A 44 10.25 -19.88 16.07
C ARG A 44 9.72 -20.15 17.46
N HIS A 45 8.58 -20.85 17.52
CA HIS A 45 7.97 -21.37 18.75
C HIS A 45 7.57 -20.34 19.83
N PHE A 46 7.76 -19.04 19.59
CA PHE A 46 7.35 -17.99 20.52
C PHE A 46 5.91 -17.51 20.25
N TYR A 47 5.60 -17.19 18.99
CA TYR A 47 4.28 -16.72 18.59
C TYR A 47 3.30 -17.88 18.35
N THR A 48 2.02 -17.54 18.42
CA THR A 48 0.89 -18.45 18.15
C THR A 48 -0.02 -17.97 17.04
N LEU A 49 -0.08 -16.65 16.83
CA LEU A 49 -0.82 -15.99 15.76
C LEU A 49 0.02 -14.85 15.19
N THR A 50 -0.31 -14.48 13.96
CA THR A 50 0.24 -13.35 13.22
C THR A 50 -0.87 -12.34 12.91
N MET A 51 -0.57 -11.06 13.13
CA MET A 51 -1.43 -9.93 12.78
C MET A 51 -0.61 -8.92 11.97
N SER A 52 -1.01 -8.66 10.73
CA SER A 52 -0.22 -7.82 9.81
C SER A 52 -1.07 -7.30 8.64
N TYR A 53 -0.51 -6.40 7.84
CA TYR A 53 -1.09 -5.94 6.58
C TYR A 53 -1.08 -7.03 5.48
N ARG A 54 -0.33 -8.12 5.66
CA ARG A 54 -0.20 -9.18 4.64
C ARG A 54 -1.43 -10.08 4.65
N LYS A 55 -2.02 -10.38 3.49
CA LYS A 55 -3.28 -11.16 3.40
C LYS A 55 -3.16 -12.59 3.96
N GLY A 56 -1.95 -13.13 4.05
CA GLY A 56 -1.68 -14.47 4.58
C GLY A 56 -1.45 -14.54 6.10
N SER A 57 -1.69 -13.47 6.87
CA SER A 57 -1.65 -13.51 8.34
C SER A 57 -2.89 -14.19 8.92
N ASP A 58 -2.82 -14.63 10.18
CA ASP A 58 -4.00 -15.18 10.87
C ASP A 58 -5.07 -14.10 11.08
N ILE A 59 -4.62 -12.88 11.37
CA ILE A 59 -5.45 -11.70 11.54
C ILE A 59 -5.01 -10.66 10.49
N PHE A 60 -5.87 -10.35 9.54
CA PHE A 60 -5.58 -9.38 8.50
C PHE A 60 -5.88 -7.97 8.99
N SER A 61 -4.88 -7.10 9.00
CA SER A 61 -4.92 -5.75 9.55
C SER A 61 -4.35 -4.76 8.52
N PRO A 62 -5.09 -4.39 7.46
CA PRO A 62 -4.63 -3.46 6.45
C PRO A 62 -4.59 -2.02 6.97
N PHE A 63 -3.89 -1.13 6.26
CA PHE A 63 -3.86 0.30 6.60
C PHE A 63 -5.20 0.99 6.30
N GLY A 64 -5.87 0.54 5.24
CA GLY A 64 -7.21 0.95 4.83
C GLY A 64 -7.76 -0.06 3.83
N TYR A 65 -9.00 0.12 3.37
CA TYR A 65 -9.61 -0.79 2.41
C TYR A 65 -10.72 -0.10 1.61
N ILE A 66 -11.13 -0.75 0.52
CA ILE A 66 -12.27 -0.34 -0.30
C ILE A 66 -13.44 -1.27 0.02
N GLN A 67 -14.63 -0.70 0.17
CA GLN A 67 -15.86 -1.47 0.35
C GLN A 67 -16.94 -0.97 -0.62
N LEU A 68 -17.88 -1.86 -0.95
CA LEU A 68 -19.08 -1.47 -1.69
C LEU A 68 -19.92 -0.52 -0.83
N ARG A 69 -20.53 0.46 -1.48
CA ARG A 69 -21.56 1.28 -0.83
C ARG A 69 -22.83 0.47 -0.69
N ASP A 70 -23.56 0.70 0.41
CA ASP A 70 -24.91 0.15 0.60
C ASP A 70 -25.87 0.59 -0.52
N LYS A 71 -25.67 1.81 -1.02
CA LYS A 71 -26.41 2.38 -2.16
C LYS A 71 -25.45 3.08 -3.09
N PRO A 72 -25.48 2.78 -4.41
CA PRO A 72 -24.70 3.53 -5.38
C PRO A 72 -25.05 5.02 -5.35
N LEU A 73 -24.04 5.86 -5.56
CA LEU A 73 -24.27 7.28 -5.82
C LEU A 73 -24.71 7.47 -7.27
N ASN A 74 -25.39 8.59 -7.54
CA ASN A 74 -25.68 9.05 -8.89
C ASN A 74 -24.99 10.40 -9.10
N THR A 75 -23.66 10.38 -9.16
CA THR A 75 -22.89 11.62 -9.21
C THR A 75 -22.98 12.21 -10.61
N HIS A 76 -23.62 13.39 -10.72
CA HIS A 76 -23.80 14.03 -12.01
C HIS A 76 -22.46 14.39 -12.65
N TYR A 77 -22.33 14.19 -13.96
CA TYR A 77 -21.09 14.40 -14.70
C TYR A 77 -20.53 15.83 -14.56
N SER A 78 -21.40 16.83 -14.38
CA SER A 78 -20.98 18.22 -14.12
C SER A 78 -20.17 18.37 -12.83
N ALA A 79 -20.42 17.56 -11.79
CA ALA A 79 -19.65 17.60 -10.55
C ALA A 79 -18.20 17.13 -10.82
N TRP A 80 -18.04 16.02 -11.56
CA TRP A 80 -16.72 15.52 -11.94
C TRP A 80 -15.97 16.49 -12.85
N LYS A 81 -16.67 17.11 -13.81
CA LYS A 81 -16.12 18.19 -14.64
C LYS A 81 -15.58 19.34 -13.79
N SER A 82 -16.39 19.85 -12.86
CA SER A 82 -15.99 20.95 -11.97
C SER A 82 -14.78 20.59 -11.10
N ILE A 83 -14.74 19.38 -10.54
CA ILE A 83 -13.59 18.89 -9.76
C ILE A 83 -12.34 18.74 -10.64
N ALA A 84 -12.48 18.23 -11.85
CA ALA A 84 -11.36 18.06 -12.76
C ALA A 84 -10.76 19.40 -13.19
N LEU A 85 -11.61 20.38 -13.51
CA LEU A 85 -11.19 21.69 -13.99
C LEU A 85 -10.69 22.63 -12.88
N SER A 86 -11.06 22.41 -11.61
CA SER A 86 -10.59 23.24 -10.50
C SER A 86 -9.15 22.95 -10.07
N LYS A 87 -8.60 21.78 -10.44
CA LYS A 87 -7.24 21.35 -10.09
C LYS A 87 -6.23 21.91 -11.10
N LEU A 88 -5.38 22.82 -10.63
CA LEU A 88 -4.42 23.57 -11.45
C LEU A 88 -3.05 22.89 -11.58
N LYS A 89 -2.69 22.02 -10.64
CA LYS A 89 -1.40 21.35 -10.57
C LYS A 89 -1.50 19.89 -10.98
N ALA A 90 -0.45 19.40 -11.64
CA ALA A 90 -0.43 18.05 -12.19
C ALA A 90 -0.29 16.99 -11.09
N ALA A 91 0.92 16.81 -10.56
CA ALA A 91 1.24 15.73 -9.62
C ALA A 91 1.88 16.23 -8.33
N VAL A 92 1.64 15.50 -7.26
CA VAL A 92 2.23 15.74 -5.94
C VAL A 92 2.80 14.45 -5.34
N TRP A 93 3.91 14.58 -4.64
CA TRP A 93 4.58 13.51 -3.91
C TRP A 93 4.87 13.96 -2.48
N MET A 94 4.26 13.33 -1.48
CA MET A 94 4.41 13.72 -0.08
C MET A 94 5.08 12.62 0.73
N VAL A 95 6.31 12.86 1.21
CA VAL A 95 7.13 11.80 1.81
C VAL A 95 8.03 12.26 2.95
N THR A 96 8.18 11.41 3.95
CA THR A 96 9.02 11.66 5.14
C THR A 96 10.30 10.82 5.18
N SER A 97 10.45 9.86 4.26
CA SER A 97 11.60 8.96 4.17
C SER A 97 12.19 8.98 2.76
N CYS A 98 13.50 9.22 2.69
CA CYS A 98 14.32 9.25 1.48
C CYS A 98 15.38 8.14 1.58
N ASN A 99 16.09 7.86 0.49
CA ASN A 99 17.05 6.75 0.42
C ASN A 99 16.38 5.41 0.76
N THR A 100 15.30 5.12 0.05
CA THR A 100 14.38 4.03 0.40
C THR A 100 14.78 2.71 -0.27
N THR A 101 14.33 1.58 0.29
CA THR A 101 14.57 0.24 -0.30
C THR A 101 14.05 0.13 -1.73
N SER A 102 12.95 0.83 -2.04
CA SER A 102 12.38 0.88 -3.39
C SER A 102 13.16 1.75 -4.36
N ARG A 103 14.02 2.67 -3.90
CA ARG A 103 14.63 3.72 -4.73
C ARG A 103 13.62 4.61 -5.47
N ARG A 104 12.40 4.75 -4.93
CA ARG A 104 11.34 5.58 -5.53
C ARG A 104 11.79 7.01 -5.82
N GLU A 105 12.69 7.55 -5.01
CA GLU A 105 13.24 8.90 -5.17
C GLU A 105 13.97 9.11 -6.50
N ASN A 106 14.65 8.08 -7.00
CA ASN A 106 15.37 8.12 -8.27
C ASN A 106 14.36 8.14 -9.44
N TYR A 107 13.30 7.36 -9.34
CA TYR A 107 12.23 7.36 -10.33
C TYR A 107 11.49 8.71 -10.37
N VAL A 108 11.16 9.30 -9.21
CA VAL A 108 10.53 10.63 -9.15
C VAL A 108 11.45 11.71 -9.71
N THR A 109 12.75 11.63 -9.42
CA THR A 109 13.75 12.57 -9.96
C THR A 109 13.76 12.54 -11.49
N LEU A 110 13.69 11.35 -12.08
CA LEU A 110 13.62 11.22 -13.54
C LEU A 110 12.26 11.69 -14.09
N LEU A 111 11.15 11.39 -13.40
CA LEU A 111 9.82 11.83 -13.81
C LEU A 111 9.68 13.35 -13.85
N LYS A 112 10.31 14.05 -12.89
CA LYS A 112 10.37 15.53 -12.82
C LYS A 112 11.01 16.18 -14.05
N GLN A 113 11.78 15.45 -14.84
CA GLN A 113 12.35 15.97 -16.09
C GLN A 113 11.32 16.11 -17.22
N TYR A 114 10.16 15.43 -17.10
CA TYR A 114 9.16 15.35 -18.16
C TYR A 114 7.79 15.94 -17.76
N MET A 115 7.56 16.19 -16.47
CA MET A 115 6.34 16.83 -15.98
C MET A 115 6.57 17.52 -14.63
N GLU A 116 5.70 18.47 -14.30
CA GLU A 116 5.68 19.12 -12.99
C GLU A 116 5.26 18.12 -11.89
N VAL A 117 6.10 17.98 -10.87
CA VAL A 117 5.83 17.19 -9.68
C VAL A 117 6.24 17.99 -8.45
N ASP A 118 5.27 18.39 -7.65
CA ASP A 118 5.53 19.06 -6.38
C ASP A 118 5.87 18.03 -5.31
N ALA A 119 7.03 18.20 -4.66
CA ALA A 119 7.51 17.28 -3.63
C ALA A 119 7.46 17.92 -2.25
N TYR A 120 6.66 17.34 -1.36
CA TYR A 120 6.53 17.78 0.03
C TYR A 120 7.23 16.83 1.01
N GLY A 121 7.80 17.39 2.07
CA GLY A 121 8.36 16.62 3.18
C GLY A 121 9.89 16.58 3.15
N LYS A 122 10.51 15.44 3.47
CA LYS A 122 11.98 15.35 3.59
C LYS A 122 12.70 15.25 2.24
N CYS A 123 12.01 14.76 1.20
CA CYS A 123 12.61 14.54 -0.12
C CYS A 123 12.23 15.63 -1.14
N GLY A 124 11.83 16.81 -0.65
CA GLY A 124 11.45 17.95 -1.47
C GLY A 124 11.43 19.24 -0.66
N ASP A 125 11.33 20.37 -1.38
CA ASP A 125 11.48 21.70 -0.80
C ASP A 125 10.18 22.23 -0.19
N LEU A 126 9.04 21.67 -0.59
CA LEU A 126 7.75 22.09 -0.09
C LEU A 126 7.48 21.48 1.29
N LYS A 127 6.85 22.26 2.17
CA LYS A 127 6.41 21.80 3.48
C LYS A 127 4.90 21.93 3.56
N CYS A 128 4.29 20.93 4.17
CA CYS A 128 2.91 21.01 4.57
C CYS A 128 2.88 20.73 6.06
N LYS A 129 2.53 21.76 6.84
CA LYS A 129 2.42 21.64 8.29
C LYS A 129 1.22 20.76 8.57
N LYS A 130 1.46 19.49 8.91
CA LYS A 130 0.45 18.70 9.60
C LYS A 130 0.29 19.37 10.97
N GLU A 131 -0.89 19.91 11.23
CA GLU A 131 -1.22 20.35 12.59
C GLU A 131 -1.36 19.10 13.46
N GLU A 132 -0.97 19.17 14.74
CA GLU A 132 -1.06 18.04 15.69
C GLU A 132 -2.49 17.50 15.85
N ILE A 133 -3.49 18.25 15.35
CA ILE A 133 -4.92 17.94 15.32
C ILE A 133 -5.37 17.19 14.05
N ALA A 134 -4.46 16.45 13.40
CA ALA A 134 -4.67 15.71 12.13
C ALA A 134 -5.82 14.67 12.13
N TYR A 135 -6.55 14.51 13.23
CA TYR A 135 -7.76 13.69 13.36
C TYR A 135 -9.07 14.49 13.17
N MET A 136 -9.01 15.81 12.97
CA MET A 136 -10.18 16.66 12.70
C MET A 136 -10.50 16.73 11.20
N LYS A 137 -11.79 16.98 10.88
CA LYS A 137 -12.40 16.93 9.53
C LYS A 137 -11.70 17.76 8.43
N GLU A 138 -10.79 18.67 8.78
CA GLU A 138 -10.20 19.65 7.85
C GLU A 138 -8.67 19.73 7.97
N GLU A 139 -7.98 18.59 7.83
CA GLU A 139 -6.51 18.57 7.75
C GLU A 139 -6.02 19.47 6.59
N PRO A 140 -5.22 20.52 6.86
CA PRO A 140 -4.86 21.52 5.85
C PRO A 140 -4.18 20.93 4.61
N CYS A 141 -3.33 19.90 4.77
CA CYS A 141 -2.68 19.26 3.63
C CYS A 141 -3.71 18.53 2.76
N LYS A 142 -4.66 17.80 3.35
CA LYS A 142 -5.73 17.13 2.63
C LYS A 142 -6.57 18.09 1.81
N GLN A 143 -6.91 19.26 2.36
CA GLN A 143 -7.65 20.30 1.62
C GLN A 143 -6.83 20.90 0.49
N MET A 144 -5.56 21.21 0.76
CA MET A 144 -4.61 21.69 -0.24
C MET A 144 -4.44 20.69 -1.40
N LEU A 145 -4.32 19.40 -1.10
CA LEU A 145 -4.26 18.32 -2.09
C LEU A 145 -5.54 18.25 -2.93
N LYS A 146 -6.69 18.23 -2.26
CA LYS A 146 -8.01 18.14 -2.90
C LYS A 146 -8.27 19.30 -3.86
N LYS A 147 -7.87 20.52 -3.46
CA LYS A 147 -8.05 21.74 -4.27
C LYS A 147 -7.10 21.80 -5.46
N ASN A 148 -5.84 21.40 -5.29
CA ASN A 148 -4.81 21.80 -6.25
C ASN A 148 -4.37 20.69 -7.22
N TYR A 149 -4.32 19.42 -6.81
CA TYR A 149 -3.63 18.39 -7.60
C TYR A 149 -4.55 17.34 -8.22
N LYS A 150 -4.17 16.85 -9.39
CA LYS A 150 -4.84 15.74 -10.09
C LYS A 150 -4.26 14.37 -9.70
N PHE A 151 -2.94 14.26 -9.60
CA PHE A 151 -2.26 13.00 -9.37
C PHE A 151 -1.54 12.99 -8.02
N TYR A 152 -1.65 11.88 -7.29
CA TYR A 152 -0.85 11.63 -6.10
C TYR A 152 0.13 10.50 -6.42
N LEU A 153 1.44 10.76 -6.33
CA LEU A 153 2.46 9.73 -6.52
C LEU A 153 2.53 8.86 -5.25
N ASP A 154 1.79 7.75 -5.26
CA ASP A 154 1.69 6.80 -4.16
C ASP A 154 2.78 5.73 -4.29
N PHE A 155 4.03 6.18 -4.27
CA PHE A 155 5.18 5.30 -4.41
C PHE A 155 5.63 4.85 -3.04
N GLU A 156 5.37 3.59 -2.69
CA GLU A 156 5.76 3.03 -1.38
C GLU A 156 7.28 3.02 -1.17
N ASN A 157 7.71 3.16 0.08
CA ASN A 157 9.14 3.12 0.43
C ASN A 157 9.76 1.73 0.19
N SER A 158 8.95 0.68 0.20
CA SER A 158 9.29 -0.71 -0.08
C SER A 158 8.24 -1.28 -1.04
N VAL A 159 8.67 -1.93 -2.13
CA VAL A 159 7.76 -2.57 -3.08
C VAL A 159 7.58 -4.03 -2.67
N CYS A 160 6.59 -4.30 -1.83
CA CYS A 160 6.31 -5.63 -1.30
C CYS A 160 4.87 -6.04 -1.56
N LYS A 161 4.63 -7.34 -1.74
CA LYS A 161 3.28 -7.87 -1.88
C LYS A 161 2.40 -7.48 -0.68
N ASP A 162 1.16 -7.13 -0.97
CA ASP A 162 0.14 -6.67 -0.03
C ASP A 162 0.46 -5.36 0.74
N PHE A 163 1.64 -4.77 0.58
CA PHE A 163 2.00 -3.53 1.25
C PHE A 163 1.45 -2.31 0.49
N VAL A 164 0.22 -1.93 0.84
CA VAL A 164 -0.50 -0.79 0.27
C VAL A 164 -1.00 0.09 1.42
N THR A 165 -0.52 1.34 1.50
CA THR A 165 -0.66 2.17 2.69
C THR A 165 -1.39 3.49 2.42
N GLU A 166 -0.68 4.52 1.95
CA GLU A 166 -1.14 5.91 1.89
C GLU A 166 -2.30 6.14 0.93
N VAL A 167 -2.44 5.32 -0.13
CA VAL A 167 -3.52 5.47 -1.11
C VAL A 167 -4.91 5.63 -0.48
N PHE A 168 -5.22 4.85 0.56
CA PHE A 168 -6.54 4.88 1.20
C PHE A 168 -6.82 6.23 1.86
N ASN A 169 -5.78 6.94 2.32
CA ASN A 169 -5.89 8.26 2.94
C ASN A 169 -6.02 9.39 1.89
N ARG A 170 -5.85 9.10 0.59
CA ARG A 170 -5.84 10.09 -0.50
C ARG A 170 -7.01 9.96 -1.46
N LEU A 171 -7.59 8.78 -1.59
CA LEU A 171 -8.63 8.50 -2.57
C LEU A 171 -9.88 9.39 -2.40
N ASP A 172 -10.21 9.87 -1.20
CA ASP A 172 -11.36 10.76 -0.98
C ASP A 172 -11.09 12.24 -1.31
N SER A 173 -9.84 12.62 -1.56
CA SER A 173 -9.46 13.96 -2.03
C SER A 173 -9.60 14.13 -3.55
N HIS A 174 -10.23 13.19 -4.23
CA HIS A 174 -10.40 13.18 -5.69
C HIS A 174 -9.06 13.40 -6.42
N LEU A 175 -8.03 12.65 -6.04
CA LEU A 175 -6.81 12.53 -6.82
C LEU A 175 -6.79 11.12 -7.42
N VAL A 176 -6.12 10.97 -8.56
CA VAL A 176 -5.83 9.67 -9.14
C VAL A 176 -4.46 9.22 -8.62
N PRO A 177 -4.39 8.11 -7.87
CA PRO A 177 -3.12 7.56 -7.42
C PRO A 177 -2.30 7.05 -8.61
N VAL A 178 -1.01 7.36 -8.59
CA VAL A 178 -0.01 6.78 -9.47
C VAL A 178 0.87 5.89 -8.61
N VAL A 179 0.80 4.58 -8.81
CA VAL A 179 1.53 3.58 -8.02
C VAL A 179 2.71 3.03 -8.81
N VAL A 180 3.69 2.43 -8.13
CA VAL A 180 4.87 1.88 -8.83
C VAL A 180 4.59 0.57 -9.56
N LYS A 181 3.79 -0.34 -8.96
CA LYS A 181 3.63 -1.72 -9.42
C LYS A 181 2.17 -2.15 -9.43
N ARG A 182 1.59 -2.39 -10.63
CA ARG A 182 0.19 -2.78 -10.81
C ARG A 182 -0.18 -4.02 -10.01
N SER A 183 0.59 -5.10 -10.18
CA SER A 183 0.24 -6.42 -9.64
C SER A 183 0.17 -6.47 -8.11
N PHE A 184 0.76 -5.50 -7.40
CA PHE A 184 0.70 -5.42 -5.93
C PHE A 184 -0.45 -4.56 -5.42
N VAL A 185 -0.99 -3.65 -6.25
CA VAL A 185 -2.05 -2.71 -5.85
C VAL A 185 -3.42 -3.13 -6.39
N GLU A 186 -3.47 -3.70 -7.61
CA GLU A 186 -4.71 -4.11 -8.28
C GLU A 186 -5.64 -4.98 -7.41
N PRO A 187 -5.15 -5.90 -6.55
CA PRO A 187 -6.02 -6.68 -5.66
C PRO A 187 -6.69 -5.89 -4.52
N PHE A 188 -6.42 -4.60 -4.38
CA PHE A 188 -6.89 -3.75 -3.28
C PHE A 188 -7.76 -2.58 -3.73
N LEU A 189 -7.65 -2.18 -5.00
CA LEU A 189 -8.32 -1.01 -5.55
C LEU A 189 -9.23 -1.38 -6.73
N PRO A 190 -10.37 -0.68 -6.93
CA PRO A 190 -11.23 -0.90 -8.08
C PRO A 190 -10.50 -0.75 -9.42
N LYS A 191 -10.90 -1.54 -10.41
CA LYS A 191 -10.39 -1.37 -11.78
C LYS A 191 -10.65 0.05 -12.27
N GLY A 192 -9.65 0.65 -12.91
CA GLY A 192 -9.70 2.02 -13.39
C GLY A 192 -9.63 3.10 -12.30
N SER A 193 -9.27 2.78 -11.05
CA SER A 193 -9.13 3.79 -9.99
C SER A 193 -7.72 4.35 -9.82
N PHE A 194 -6.72 3.80 -10.50
CA PHE A 194 -5.31 4.16 -10.34
C PHE A 194 -4.52 3.92 -11.64
N ILE A 195 -3.33 4.53 -11.71
CA ILE A 195 -2.37 4.39 -12.80
C ILE A 195 -1.14 3.69 -12.24
N ALA A 196 -0.57 2.70 -12.94
CA ALA A 196 0.66 2.05 -12.51
C ALA A 196 1.84 2.44 -13.40
N ALA A 197 2.95 2.84 -12.79
CA ALA A 197 4.15 3.26 -13.51
C ALA A 197 4.78 2.11 -14.31
N ASP A 198 4.64 0.86 -13.85
CA ASP A 198 5.17 -0.32 -14.53
C ASP A 198 4.38 -0.78 -15.76
N ASP A 199 3.23 -0.14 -16.04
CA ASP A 199 2.49 -0.28 -17.31
C ASP A 199 3.20 0.45 -18.47
N PHE A 200 4.10 1.39 -18.15
CA PHE A 200 4.78 2.22 -19.11
C PHE A 200 6.22 1.74 -19.36
N LYS A 201 6.73 2.02 -20.55
CA LYS A 201 8.11 1.73 -20.96
C LYS A 201 9.14 2.54 -20.20
N GLY A 202 8.75 3.66 -19.58
CA GLY A 202 9.63 4.50 -18.77
C GLY A 202 8.94 5.77 -18.30
N SER A 203 9.66 6.59 -17.53
CA SER A 203 9.12 7.80 -16.90
C SER A 203 8.60 8.83 -17.90
N LYS A 204 9.20 8.94 -19.10
CA LYS A 204 8.72 9.85 -20.13
C LYS A 204 7.33 9.46 -20.64
N GLU A 205 7.09 8.18 -20.92
CA GLU A 205 5.78 7.72 -21.42
C GLU A 205 4.69 7.86 -20.35
N LEU A 206 5.03 7.57 -19.08
CA LEU A 206 4.15 7.88 -17.95
C LEU A 206 3.84 9.38 -17.89
N ALA A 207 4.86 10.26 -17.98
CA ALA A 207 4.66 11.70 -17.95
C ALA A 207 3.81 12.21 -19.12
N ASP A 208 4.03 11.69 -20.33
CA ASP A 208 3.24 12.02 -21.52
C ASP A 208 1.76 11.64 -21.30
N TYR A 209 1.50 10.46 -20.71
CA TYR A 209 0.14 10.03 -20.36
C TYR A 209 -0.51 10.91 -19.27
N LEU A 210 0.22 11.23 -18.20
CA LEU A 210 -0.29 12.10 -17.14
C LEU A 210 -0.54 13.53 -17.65
N ASN A 211 0.31 14.05 -18.55
CA ASN A 211 0.11 15.34 -19.21
C ASN A 211 -1.11 15.34 -20.14
N TYR A 212 -1.35 14.24 -20.87
CA TYR A 212 -2.57 14.04 -21.65
C TYR A 212 -3.80 14.14 -20.76
N LEU A 213 -3.84 13.38 -19.66
CA LEU A 213 -4.95 13.42 -18.69
C LEU A 213 -5.08 14.80 -18.02
N ASN A 214 -3.97 15.49 -17.75
CA ASN A 214 -3.98 16.83 -17.16
C ASN A 214 -4.73 17.84 -18.06
N ARG A 215 -4.58 17.71 -19.38
CA ARG A 215 -5.21 18.58 -20.40
C ARG A 215 -6.58 18.08 -20.86
N ASN A 216 -6.89 16.80 -20.64
CA ASN A 216 -8.12 16.17 -21.06
C ASN A 216 -8.98 15.77 -19.86
N TRP A 217 -9.89 16.68 -19.47
CA TRP A 217 -10.74 16.45 -18.31
C TRP A 217 -11.69 15.26 -18.49
N THR A 218 -12.14 14.95 -19.70
CA THR A 218 -13.07 13.82 -19.92
C THR A 218 -12.36 12.51 -19.64
N ALA A 219 -11.17 12.32 -20.22
CA ALA A 219 -10.33 11.16 -19.97
C ALA A 219 -9.89 11.06 -18.49
N TYR A 220 -9.60 12.19 -17.83
CA TYR A 220 -9.26 12.21 -16.41
C TYR A 220 -10.42 11.74 -15.52
N THR A 221 -11.65 12.17 -15.80
CA THR A 221 -12.82 11.81 -14.97
C THR A 221 -13.24 10.34 -15.09
N GLU A 222 -12.73 9.60 -16.08
CA GLU A 222 -12.92 8.15 -16.17
C GLU A 222 -12.41 7.42 -14.91
N TYR A 223 -11.36 7.96 -14.28
CA TYR A 223 -10.79 7.44 -13.03
C TYR A 223 -11.66 7.65 -11.79
N TYR A 224 -12.84 8.28 -11.93
CA TYR A 224 -13.81 8.48 -10.86
C TYR A 224 -15.04 7.58 -10.95
N LYS A 225 -15.22 6.82 -12.04
CA LYS A 225 -16.40 5.97 -12.24
C LYS A 225 -16.66 4.98 -11.10
N TRP A 226 -15.60 4.49 -10.47
CA TRP A 226 -15.70 3.56 -9.34
C TRP A 226 -16.31 4.22 -8.08
N LYS A 227 -16.24 5.54 -7.92
CA LYS A 227 -16.63 6.24 -6.69
C LYS A 227 -18.12 6.20 -6.38
N ASP A 228 -18.93 5.95 -7.41
CA ASP A 228 -20.37 5.77 -7.25
C ASP A 228 -20.70 4.40 -6.62
N PHE A 229 -19.85 3.39 -6.78
CA PHE A 229 -20.10 2.03 -6.31
C PHE A 229 -19.34 1.68 -5.03
N TYR A 230 -18.19 2.30 -4.82
CA TYR A 230 -17.33 2.01 -3.69
C TYR A 230 -17.03 3.25 -2.86
N GLU A 231 -16.70 3.00 -1.60
CA GLU A 231 -16.13 3.99 -0.70
C GLU A 231 -14.81 3.51 -0.12
N VAL A 232 -13.99 4.48 0.27
CA VAL A 232 -12.70 4.23 0.90
C VAL A 232 -12.84 4.30 2.41
N VAL A 233 -12.34 3.26 3.07
CA VAL A 233 -12.22 3.17 4.51
C VAL A 233 -10.77 3.48 4.89
N GLN A 234 -10.56 4.69 5.43
CA GLN A 234 -9.23 5.24 5.70
C GLN A 234 -8.63 4.68 7.00
N PHE A 235 -7.32 4.85 7.15
CA PHE A 235 -6.63 4.61 8.42
C PHE A 235 -7.27 5.43 9.57
N PRO A 236 -7.37 4.90 10.80
CA PRO A 236 -6.89 3.61 11.29
C PRO A 236 -7.91 2.47 11.22
N LYS A 237 -9.01 2.61 10.46
CA LYS A 237 -10.12 1.64 10.51
C LYS A 237 -9.74 0.21 10.08
N GLY A 238 -8.74 0.04 9.23
CA GLY A 238 -8.21 -1.30 8.90
C GLY A 238 -7.52 -1.98 10.08
N ILE A 239 -6.84 -1.23 10.95
CA ILE A 239 -6.31 -1.75 12.22
C ILE A 239 -7.46 -2.09 13.18
N HIS A 240 -8.48 -1.25 13.27
CA HIS A 240 -9.66 -1.56 14.10
C HIS A 240 -10.33 -2.87 13.66
N MET A 241 -10.46 -3.09 12.34
CA MET A 241 -10.95 -4.35 11.79
C MET A 241 -10.09 -5.54 12.24
N GLY A 242 -8.77 -5.44 12.12
CA GLY A 242 -7.85 -6.48 12.58
C GLY A 242 -7.97 -6.74 14.09
N THR A 243 -8.08 -5.71 14.91
CA THR A 243 -8.27 -5.85 16.37
C THR A 243 -9.61 -6.52 16.71
N CYS A 244 -10.69 -6.21 15.99
CA CYS A 244 -11.98 -6.89 16.15
C CYS A 244 -11.91 -8.38 15.77
N GLN A 245 -11.20 -8.70 14.68
CA GLN A 245 -10.94 -10.09 14.28
C GLN A 245 -10.13 -10.84 15.34
N LEU A 246 -9.10 -10.19 15.90
CA LEU A 246 -8.31 -10.75 17.00
C LEU A 246 -9.18 -11.02 18.23
N CYS A 247 -10.03 -10.06 18.63
CA CYS A 247 -10.96 -10.25 19.75
C CYS A 247 -11.85 -11.49 19.54
N THR A 248 -12.45 -11.60 18.35
CA THR A 248 -13.26 -12.78 17.98
C THR A 248 -12.46 -14.07 18.10
N LYS A 249 -11.24 -14.09 17.57
CA LYS A 249 -10.35 -15.26 17.63
C LYS A 249 -10.02 -15.65 19.08
N LEU A 250 -9.71 -14.68 19.94
CA LEU A 250 -9.42 -14.92 21.35
C LEU A 250 -10.64 -15.45 22.12
N VAL A 251 -11.84 -14.97 21.82
CA VAL A 251 -13.09 -15.48 22.42
C VAL A 251 -13.35 -16.91 21.99
N THR A 252 -13.23 -17.20 20.69
CA THR A 252 -13.41 -18.57 20.15
C THR A 252 -12.41 -19.55 20.76
N ASP A 253 -11.15 -19.15 20.89
CA ASP A 253 -10.09 -20.01 21.41
C ASP A 253 -10.08 -20.07 22.95
N GLY A 254 -10.86 -19.23 23.64
CA GLY A 254 -10.86 -19.10 25.10
C GLY A 254 -11.22 -20.38 25.88
N PHE A 255 -11.90 -21.33 25.24
CA PHE A 255 -12.24 -22.63 25.83
C PHE A 255 -11.18 -23.72 25.56
N SER A 256 -10.16 -23.42 24.76
CA SER A 256 -9.11 -24.38 24.42
C SER A 256 -8.13 -24.57 25.57
N ALA A 257 -7.96 -25.81 26.02
CA ALA A 257 -6.96 -26.15 27.04
C ALA A 257 -5.52 -25.89 26.56
N THR A 258 -5.27 -26.02 25.25
CA THR A 258 -3.96 -25.80 24.62
C THR A 258 -4.07 -25.07 23.30
N ILE A 259 -3.25 -24.03 23.11
CA ILE A 259 -3.09 -23.29 21.86
C ILE A 259 -1.84 -23.75 21.14
N ARG A 260 -2.01 -24.15 19.89
CA ARG A 260 -0.92 -24.47 18.95
C ARG A 260 -0.63 -23.26 18.05
N PRO A 261 0.63 -23.02 17.68
CA PRO A 261 0.95 -22.01 16.67
C PRO A 261 0.27 -22.31 15.33
N SER A 262 -0.21 -21.25 14.69
CA SER A 262 -0.69 -21.31 13.32
C SER A 262 0.43 -21.57 12.31
N LYS A 263 0.06 -21.83 11.05
CA LYS A 263 1.02 -22.03 9.96
C LYS A 263 1.92 -20.81 9.73
N SER A 264 1.40 -19.60 9.89
CA SER A 264 2.17 -18.36 9.74
C SER A 264 2.96 -18.00 11.00
N ALA A 265 2.57 -18.50 12.17
CA ALA A 265 3.22 -18.21 13.45
C ALA A 265 4.31 -19.21 13.86
N VAL A 266 4.35 -20.42 13.27
CA VAL A 266 5.33 -21.45 13.65
C VAL A 266 6.78 -21.04 13.36
N ASP A 267 6.99 -20.36 12.22
CA ASP A 267 8.24 -19.74 11.80
C ASP A 267 7.91 -18.42 11.11
N VAL A 268 7.80 -17.35 11.92
CA VAL A 268 7.40 -16.03 11.40
C VAL A 268 8.47 -15.44 10.49
N LYS A 269 9.74 -15.83 10.65
CA LYS A 269 10.82 -15.36 9.77
C LYS A 269 10.70 -15.95 8.38
N SER A 270 10.51 -17.26 8.29
CA SER A 270 10.29 -17.92 7.01
C SER A 270 9.02 -17.39 6.34
N TRP A 271 7.93 -17.28 7.10
CA TRP A 271 6.67 -16.78 6.56
C TRP A 271 6.79 -15.32 6.12
N PHE A 272 7.20 -14.38 6.98
CA PHE A 272 7.13 -12.95 6.69
C PHE A 272 8.27 -12.45 5.81
N THR A 273 9.51 -12.87 6.10
CA THR A 273 10.71 -12.33 5.45
C THR A 273 11.10 -13.15 4.25
N ASP A 274 11.31 -14.45 4.43
CA ASP A 274 11.86 -15.30 3.36
C ASP A 274 10.83 -15.48 2.22
N GLN A 275 9.54 -15.51 2.55
CA GLN A 275 8.43 -15.58 1.58
C GLN A 275 7.79 -14.20 1.30
N GLY A 276 8.43 -13.10 1.71
CA GLY A 276 7.86 -11.75 1.76
C GLY A 276 7.61 -11.03 0.42
N GLU A 277 7.94 -11.65 -0.73
CA GLU A 277 7.74 -11.13 -2.09
C GLU A 277 7.98 -9.61 -2.22
N CYS A 278 9.22 -9.17 -2.00
CA CYS A 278 9.63 -7.77 -2.13
C CYS A 278 10.60 -7.58 -3.31
N VAL A 279 10.45 -6.47 -4.03
CA VAL A 279 11.32 -6.09 -5.14
C VAL A 279 12.20 -4.92 -4.70
N LYS A 280 13.50 -5.18 -4.55
CA LYS A 280 14.49 -4.18 -4.17
C LYS A 280 14.81 -3.27 -5.35
N ASP A 281 15.09 -2.00 -5.07
CA ASP A 281 15.54 -1.01 -6.05
C ASP A 281 14.60 -0.89 -7.27
N PHE A 282 13.29 -1.14 -7.08
CA PHE A 282 12.33 -1.20 -8.19
C PHE A 282 12.19 0.14 -8.93
N GLY A 283 12.33 1.27 -8.23
CA GLY A 283 12.40 2.60 -8.84
C GLY A 283 13.56 2.71 -9.82
N ASP A 284 14.73 2.18 -9.48
CA ASP A 284 15.89 2.13 -10.39
C ASP A 284 15.68 1.18 -11.56
N PHE A 285 14.97 0.08 -11.33
CA PHE A 285 14.56 -0.80 -12.43
C PHE A 285 13.68 -0.04 -13.43
N LEU A 286 12.72 0.76 -12.95
CA LEU A 286 11.84 1.57 -13.80
C LEU A 286 12.61 2.68 -14.55
N THR A 287 13.64 3.29 -13.96
CA THR A 287 14.46 4.30 -14.67
C THR A 287 15.28 3.72 -15.82
N LYS A 288 15.65 2.43 -15.72
CA LYS A 288 16.49 1.73 -16.71
C LYS A 288 15.70 1.09 -17.85
N ARG A 289 14.36 1.02 -17.77
CA ARG A 289 13.54 0.61 -18.90
C ARG A 289 13.65 1.70 -19.98
N LYS A 290 14.54 1.51 -20.95
CA LYS A 290 14.56 2.24 -22.22
C LYS A 290 13.96 1.33 -23.29
N ASN A 291 13.06 1.90 -24.09
CA ASN A 291 12.47 1.35 -25.32
C ASN A 291 12.67 -0.16 -25.54
N GLY A 292 11.77 -0.94 -24.91
CA GLY A 292 11.37 -2.26 -25.39
C GLY A 292 12.37 -3.40 -25.23
N ILE A 293 12.50 -3.96 -24.03
CA ILE A 293 12.67 -5.41 -23.84
C ILE A 293 11.90 -5.79 -22.57
N HIS A 294 10.73 -6.42 -22.72
CA HIS A 294 10.08 -7.15 -21.63
C HIS A 294 10.96 -8.34 -21.24
N ARG A 295 11.91 -8.15 -20.32
CA ARG A 295 12.40 -9.30 -19.54
C ARG A 295 11.34 -9.62 -18.51
N ILE A 296 10.52 -10.61 -18.84
CA ILE A 296 9.73 -11.37 -17.89
C ILE A 296 10.72 -11.95 -16.87
N MET A 297 10.78 -11.38 -15.67
CA MET A 297 11.28 -12.13 -14.52
C MET A 297 10.13 -13.01 -14.04
N GLN A 298 10.07 -14.24 -14.55
CA GLN A 298 9.37 -15.35 -13.93
C GLN A 298 10.43 -16.39 -13.55
N GLU A 299 10.89 -16.32 -12.31
CA GLU A 299 11.43 -17.47 -11.57
C GLU A 299 10.49 -17.64 -10.37
N GLY A 300 9.87 -18.78 -10.08
CA GLY A 300 9.71 -20.02 -10.81
C GLY A 300 8.41 -20.68 -10.34
N ALA A 301 7.71 -21.32 -11.26
CA ALA A 301 6.68 -22.29 -10.94
C ALA A 301 6.82 -23.41 -11.96
N THR A 302 7.21 -24.57 -11.46
CA THR A 302 7.39 -25.81 -12.19
C THR A 302 6.11 -26.23 -12.93
N GLY A 303 6.24 -26.39 -14.26
CA GLY A 303 5.61 -27.43 -15.08
C GLY A 303 4.09 -27.61 -15.04
N SER A 304 3.42 -27.28 -16.14
CA SER A 304 2.63 -28.25 -16.94
C SER A 304 2.04 -27.59 -18.19
N HIS A 305 2.05 -28.34 -19.28
CA HIS A 305 1.59 -27.98 -20.63
C HIS A 305 0.11 -27.56 -20.71
N GLY A 306 -0.20 -26.66 -21.65
CA GLY A 306 -1.59 -26.34 -22.00
C GLY A 306 -1.75 -25.26 -23.07
N THR A 307 -1.46 -25.64 -24.32
CA THR A 307 -2.05 -25.23 -25.61
C THR A 307 -2.77 -23.86 -25.71
N LEU A 308 -2.18 -22.94 -26.50
CA LEU A 308 -2.88 -21.77 -27.06
C LEU A 308 -4.03 -22.21 -27.99
N ARG A 309 -5.24 -21.68 -27.76
CA ARG A 309 -6.26 -21.52 -28.81
C ARG A 309 -6.51 -20.03 -29.02
N GLN A 310 -6.20 -19.58 -30.24
CA GLN A 310 -6.74 -18.36 -30.84
C GLN A 310 -8.25 -18.52 -31.03
N MET A 311 -9.02 -17.47 -30.76
CA MET A 311 -10.31 -17.24 -31.42
C MET A 311 -10.47 -15.76 -31.74
N ASN A 312 -10.99 -15.56 -32.95
CA ASN A 312 -11.46 -14.31 -33.56
C ASN A 312 -12.49 -13.58 -32.70
#